data_AF-X0SCD3-F1
#
_entry.id   AF-X0SCD3-F1
#
_cell.length_a   1.000
_cell.length_b   1.000
_cell.length_c   1.000
_cell.angle_alpha   90.00
_cell.angle_beta   90.00
_cell.angle_gamma   90.00
#
_symmetry.space_group_name_H-M   'P 1'
#
loop_
_entity.id
_entity.type
_entity.pdbx_description
1 polymer ?
#
loop_
_entity_poly.entity_id
_entity_poly.type
_entity_poly.pdbx_seq_one_letter_code
_entity_poly.pdbx_strand_id
1 'polypeptide(L)' 'PLKELDNMIMTPHIGAYTEEAIENMSIQAAQNLIDVLEGREPQNRVN' A
#
# COMPACT_ATOMS: atom_id res chain seq x y z
N PRO A 1 5.69 18.21 19.80
CA PRO A 1 4.69 18.24 20.89
C PRO A 1 3.21 18.12 20.42
N LEU A 2 2.91 17.26 19.43
CA LEU A 2 1.54 16.84 19.11
C LEU A 2 1.19 15.53 19.82
N LYS A 3 2.16 14.62 19.91
CA LYS A 3 2.08 13.35 20.65
C LYS A 3 1.79 13.51 22.16
N GLU A 4 2.00 14.70 22.71
CA GLU A 4 1.84 15.02 24.14
C GLU A 4 0.44 15.50 24.51
N LEU A 5 -0.47 15.66 23.54
CA LEU A 5 -1.82 16.16 23.77
C LEU A 5 -2.77 15.04 24.21
N ASP A 6 -3.48 15.25 25.33
CA ASP A 6 -4.44 14.27 25.89
C ASP A 6 -5.66 14.02 24.98
N ASN A 7 -5.97 14.94 24.07
CA ASN A 7 -7.11 14.87 23.15
C ASN A 7 -6.74 14.38 21.75
N MET A 8 -5.60 13.70 21.59
CA MET A 8 -5.12 13.21 20.30
C MET A 8 -4.97 11.68 20.29
N ILE A 9 -5.55 11.03 19.27
CA ILE A 9 -5.29 9.63 18.96
C ILE A 9 -4.50 9.57 17.65
N MET A 10 -3.34 8.92 17.67
CA MET A 10 -2.50 8.70 16.49
C MET A 10 -2.32 7.20 16.24
N THR A 11 -2.22 6.83 14.97
CA THR A 11 -1.89 5.46 14.57
C THR A 11 -0.63 5.49 13.70
N PRO A 12 0.32 4.54 13.86
CA PRO A 12 1.58 4.56 13.15
C PRO A 12 1.45 4.02 11.72
N HIS A 13 0.67 4.69 10.86
CA HIS A 13 0.40 4.24 9.47
C HIS A 13 -0.12 2.80 9.40
N ILE A 14 -1.04 2.42 10.29
CA ILE A 14 -1.58 1.05 10.34
C ILE A 14 -2.98 0.92 9.71
N GLY A 15 -3.41 1.93 8.94
CA GLY A 15 -4.74 1.94 8.33
C GLY A 15 -5.00 0.79 7.35
N ALA A 16 -3.96 0.31 6.68
CA ALA A 16 -4.01 -0.82 5.73
C ALA A 16 -3.18 -2.03 6.20
N TYR A 17 -2.86 -2.12 7.50
CA TYR A 17 -1.91 -3.10 8.04
C TYR A 17 -2.62 -4.36 8.58
N THR A 18 -3.45 -4.98 7.74
CA THR A 18 -3.92 -6.36 7.96
C THR A 18 -3.07 -7.31 7.13
N GLU A 19 -2.98 -8.57 7.54
CA GLU A 19 -2.23 -9.60 6.82
C GLU A 19 -2.72 -9.74 5.37
N GLU A 20 -4.04 -9.81 5.19
CA GLU A 20 -4.68 -9.96 3.88
C GLU A 20 -4.48 -8.72 3.01
N ALA A 21 -4.54 -7.51 3.58
CA ALA A 21 -4.33 -6.28 2.84
C ALA A 21 -2.90 -6.17 2.32
N ILE A 22 -1.91 -6.52 3.15
CA ILE A 22 -0.49 -6.52 2.77
C ILE A 22 -0.22 -7.58 1.71
N GLU A 23 -0.73 -8.79 1.86
CA GLU A 23 -0.57 -9.87 0.88
C GLU A 23 -1.15 -9.47 -0.48
N ASN A 24 -2.41 -9.01 -0.51
CA ASN A 24 -3.07 -8.59 -1.74
C ASN A 24 -2.38 -7.42 -2.42
N MET A 25 -1.89 -6.43 -1.65
CA MET A 25 -1.15 -5.29 -2.18
C MET A 25 0.19 -5.73 -2.79
N SER A 26 0.89 -6.64 -2.10
CA SER A 26 2.18 -7.17 -2.56
C SER A 26 2.05 -7.95 -3.86
N ILE A 27 1.04 -8.83 -3.96
CA ILE A 27 0.73 -9.59 -5.17
C ILE A 27 0.39 -8.64 -6.33
N GLN A 28 -0.47 -7.64 -6.10
CA GLN A 28 -0.83 -6.66 -7.13
C GLN A 28 0.38 -5.87 -7.63
N ALA A 29 1.24 -5.41 -6.73
CA ALA A 29 2.46 -4.69 -7.10
C ALA A 29 3.38 -5.55 -7.96
N ALA A 30 3.59 -6.82 -7.57
CA ALA A 30 4.40 -7.76 -8.34
C ALA A 30 3.80 -8.06 -9.72
N GLN A 31 2.48 -8.20 -9.82
CA GLN A 31 1.82 -8.44 -11.12
C GLN A 31 1.98 -7.24 -12.07
N ASN A 32 1.78 -6.02 -11.56
CA ASN A 32 2.01 -4.80 -12.36
C ASN A 32 3.46 -4.71 -12.85
N LEU A 33 4.44 -5.09 -12.02
CA LEU A 33 5.84 -5.16 -12.43
C LEU A 33 6.06 -6.18 -13.56
N ILE A 34 5.50 -7.39 -13.42
CA ILE A 34 5.62 -8.45 -14.44
C ILE A 34 5.01 -7.99 -15.77
N ASP A 35 3.83 -7.36 -15.74
CA ASP A 35 3.18 -6.87 -16.97
C ASP A 35 4.07 -5.91 -17.74
N VAL A 36 4.69 -4.94 -17.06
CA VAL A 36 5.64 -4.00 -17.68
C VAL A 36 6.85 -4.72 -18.28
N LEU A 37 7.44 -5.65 -17.53
CA LEU A 37 8.63 -6.40 -17.99
C LEU A 37 8.33 -7.29 -19.20
N GLU A 38 7.08 -7.74 -19.34
CA GLU A 38 6.62 -8.53 -20.48
C GLU A 38 6.05 -7.67 -21.62
N GLY A 39 6.19 -6.34 -21.54
CA GLY A 39 5.74 -5.40 -22.57
C GLY A 39 4.21 -5.24 -22.65
N ARG A 40 3.49 -5.67 -21.61
CA ARG A 40 2.06 -5.42 -21.44
C ARG A 40 1.81 -4.14 -20.65
N GLU A 41 0.61 -3.61 -20.77
CA GLU A 41 0.18 -2.47 -19.94
C GLU A 41 -0.21 -2.97 -18.54
N PRO A 42 0.37 -2.40 -17.46
CA PRO A 42 0.03 -2.80 -16.10
C PRO A 42 -1.36 -2.30 -15.70
N GLN A 43 -2.11 -3.14 -14.98
CA GLN A 43 -3.50 -2.86 -14.61
C GLN A 43 -3.70 -1.52 -13.86
N ASN A 44 -2.76 -1.16 -12.99
CA ASN A 44 -2.86 0.00 -12.09
C ASN A 44 -1.92 1.14 -12.51
N ARG A 45 -1.75 1.35 -13.83
CA ARG A 45 -0.93 2.44 -14.38
C ARG A 45 -1.50 3.82 -14.02
N VAL A 46 -0.64 4.72 -13.53
CA VAL A 46 -1.03 6.09 -13.15
C VAL A 46 -0.76 7.09 -14.29
N ASN A 47 0.27 6.88 -15.11
CA ASN A 47 0.76 7.79 -16.15
C ASN A 47 1.29 7.07 -17.38
#